data_AF-A0A8C2P6J5-F1
#
_entry.id   AF-A0A8C2P6J5-F1
#
_cell.length_a   1.000
_cell.length_b   1.000
_cell.length_c   1.000
_cell.angle_alpha   90.00
_cell.angle_beta   90.00
_cell.angle_gamma   90.00
#
_symmetry.space_group_name_H-M   'P 1'
#
loop_
_entity.id
_entity.type
_entity.pdbx_description
1 polymer ?
#
loop_
_entity_poly.entity_id
_entity_poly.type
_entity_poly.pdbx_seq_one_letter_code
_entity_poly.pdbx_strand_id
1 'polypeptide(L)'
;MVESQEIAVHPRPSQHYESVLPQHKIKAYKRHRMKVKKLPMILALHLKRFKYMDQLHRYTKLSYRVVFPLELRLFNTSGDATNPDRMYDLVAVVVHCGSGPNRGHYIAIVKSHDFWLLFDDDIVEKIDAQAIEEFYGLTSDISKNSESGYILFYQSRD
;
A
#
# COMPACT_ATOMS: atom_id res chain seq x y z
N MET A 1 -21.59 17.76 6.24
CA MET A 1 -20.48 17.30 7.11
C MET A 1 -19.82 16.15 6.37
N VAL A 2 -18.63 16.37 5.80
CA VAL A 2 -17.89 15.33 5.08
C VAL A 2 -16.63 15.08 5.87
N GLU A 3 -16.51 13.86 6.41
CA GLU A 3 -15.40 13.44 7.24
C GLU A 3 -14.22 13.11 6.34
N SER A 4 -13.20 13.97 6.37
CA SER A 4 -11.97 13.79 5.61
C SER A 4 -11.19 12.60 6.20
N GLN A 5 -11.20 11.46 5.52
CA GLN A 5 -10.33 10.35 5.87
C GLN A 5 -8.89 10.71 5.53
N GLU A 6 -8.13 11.08 6.57
CA GLU A 6 -6.69 11.25 6.52
C GLU A 6 -6.03 9.87 6.40
N ILE A 7 -5.29 9.63 5.32
CA ILE A 7 -4.51 8.39 5.16
C ILE A 7 -3.36 8.47 6.18
N ALA A 8 -3.58 7.86 7.34
CA ALA A 8 -2.57 7.68 8.37
C ALA A 8 -1.50 6.72 7.83
N VAL A 9 -0.39 7.29 7.35
CA VAL A 9 0.84 6.53 7.12
C VAL A 9 1.34 6.10 8.50
N HIS A 10 1.07 4.84 8.88
CA HIS A 10 1.57 4.29 10.13
C HIS A 10 3.08 4.53 10.26
N PRO A 11 3.56 5.02 11.42
CA PRO A 11 4.97 5.22 11.63
C PRO A 11 5.70 3.87 11.50
N ARG A 12 6.77 3.84 10.71
CA ARG A 12 7.72 2.73 10.71
C ARG A 12 8.16 2.46 12.16
N PRO A 13 8.33 1.19 12.58
CA PRO A 13 8.94 0.90 13.86
C PRO A 13 10.28 1.64 13.93
N SER A 14 10.47 2.36 15.03
CA SER A 14 11.63 3.21 15.30
C SER A 14 12.91 2.39 15.16
N GLN A 15 13.74 2.70 14.16
CA GLN A 15 15.13 2.25 14.18
C GLN A 15 15.83 2.99 15.33
N HIS A 16 16.35 2.23 16.29
CA HIS A 16 17.09 2.76 17.43
C HIS A 16 18.44 3.30 16.93
N TYR A 17 18.63 4.62 17.02
CA TYR A 17 19.95 5.23 16.98
C TYR A 17 20.26 5.68 18.41
N GLU A 18 21.18 4.96 19.08
CA GLU A 18 21.80 5.43 20.31
C GLU A 18 22.89 6.44 19.94
N SER A 19 22.63 7.73 20.11
CA SER A 19 23.70 8.72 20.24
C SER A 19 24.11 8.77 21.70
N VAL A 20 25.34 8.34 21.99
CA VAL A 20 25.90 8.35 23.35
C VAL A 20 26.26 9.79 23.71
N LEU A 21 25.46 10.41 24.58
CA LEU A 21 25.91 11.54 25.41
C LEU A 21 25.86 11.08 26.87
N PRO A 22 26.89 11.35 27.69
CA PRO A 22 27.00 10.77 29.01
C PRO A 22 25.99 11.43 29.96
N GLN A 23 25.23 10.55 30.62
CA GLN A 23 24.34 10.78 31.76
C GLN A 23 23.01 11.49 31.44
N HIS A 24 21.91 10.74 31.66
CA HIS A 24 20.48 11.03 31.39
C HIS A 24 19.98 10.59 30.00
N LYS A 25 19.60 9.29 29.89
CA LYS A 25 18.92 8.75 28.70
C LYS A 25 17.50 9.30 28.59
N ILE A 26 17.34 10.46 27.94
CA ILE A 26 16.04 10.91 27.43
C ILE A 26 15.80 10.19 26.09
N LYS A 27 14.77 9.34 26.01
CA LYS A 27 14.36 8.74 24.74
C LYS A 27 13.79 9.84 23.82
N ALA A 28 14.61 10.34 22.90
CA ALA A 28 14.16 11.27 21.88
C ALA A 28 13.53 10.50 20.70
N TYR A 29 12.23 10.67 20.48
CA TYR A 29 11.53 10.11 19.33
C TYR A 29 11.79 10.98 18.09
N LYS A 30 12.76 10.61 17.25
CA LYS A 30 12.99 11.34 16.00
C LYS A 30 12.05 10.85 14.91
N ARG A 31 11.07 11.71 14.58
CA ARG A 31 10.07 11.49 13.53
C ARG A 31 10.72 11.65 12.16
N HIS A 32 10.84 10.56 11.41
CA HIS A 32 11.28 10.61 10.02
C HIS A 32 10.07 10.90 9.13
N ARG A 33 10.02 12.09 8.53
CA ARG A 33 8.98 12.48 7.57
C ARG A 33 9.54 12.46 6.15
N MET A 34 8.94 11.67 5.27
CA MET A 34 9.22 11.72 3.84
C MET A 34 8.14 12.57 3.16
N LYS A 35 8.54 13.39 2.20
CA LYS A 35 7.65 14.18 1.34
C LYS A 35 7.91 13.79 -0.10
N VAL A 36 6.85 13.64 -0.89
CA VAL A 36 6.98 13.46 -2.34
C VAL A 36 7.20 14.85 -2.95
N LYS A 37 8.34 15.05 -3.62
CA LYS A 37 8.73 16.34 -4.21
C LYS A 37 8.02 16.59 -5.56
N LYS A 38 7.87 15.55 -6.36
CA LYS A 38 7.20 15.59 -7.66
C LYS A 38 6.31 14.37 -7.78
N LEU A 39 5.05 14.59 -8.11
CA LEU A 39 4.07 13.53 -8.31
C LEU A 39 4.25 12.94 -9.74
N PRO A 40 4.36 11.61 -9.89
CA PRO A 40 4.58 10.97 -11.19
C PRO A 40 3.28 10.85 -12.00
N MET A 41 3.35 10.62 -13.31
CA MET A 41 2.15 10.32 -14.11
C MET A 41 1.50 8.99 -13.70
N ILE A 42 2.34 7.96 -13.51
CA ILE A 42 1.93 6.69 -12.92
C ILE A 42 2.57 6.58 -11.55
N LEU A 43 1.74 6.49 -10.52
CA LEU A 43 2.15 6.24 -9.15
C LEU A 43 2.05 4.74 -8.86
N ALA A 44 3.20 4.09 -8.76
CA ALA A 44 3.30 2.71 -8.32
C ALA A 44 3.51 2.66 -6.79
N LEU A 45 2.54 2.12 -6.06
CA LEU A 45 2.60 1.96 -4.60
C LEU A 45 2.83 0.50 -4.26
N HIS A 46 4.01 0.20 -3.70
CA HIS A 46 4.35 -1.11 -3.17
C HIS A 46 3.96 -1.21 -1.70
N LEU A 47 2.99 -2.07 -1.39
CA LEU A 47 2.60 -2.36 -0.01
C LEU A 47 3.63 -3.30 0.61
N LYS A 48 4.33 -2.83 1.63
CA LYS A 48 5.36 -3.60 2.35
C LYS A 48 4.75 -4.68 3.25
N ARG A 49 4.15 -5.69 2.62
CA ARG A 49 3.43 -6.78 3.28
C ARG A 49 4.32 -7.92 3.74
N PHE A 50 5.65 -7.79 3.73
CA PHE A 50 6.54 -8.82 4.26
C PHE A 50 7.45 -8.22 5.31
N LYS A 51 7.47 -8.87 6.48
CA LYS A 51 8.28 -8.46 7.62
C LYS A 51 9.06 -9.65 8.14
N TYR A 52 10.34 -9.44 8.42
CA TYR A 52 11.13 -10.44 9.12
C TYR A 52 10.68 -10.50 10.59
N MET A 53 10.36 -11.69 11.07
CA MET A 53 9.94 -11.96 12.43
C MET A 53 11.08 -12.70 13.14
N ASP A 54 11.80 -11.99 14.02
CA ASP A 54 12.96 -12.54 14.73
C ASP A 54 12.61 -13.81 15.51
N GLN A 55 11.43 -13.84 16.16
CA GLN A 55 10.95 -15.00 16.91
C GLN A 55 10.81 -16.26 16.05
N LEU A 56 10.45 -16.11 14.77
CA LEU A 56 10.22 -17.23 13.85
C LEU A 56 11.40 -17.44 12.89
N HIS A 57 12.44 -16.60 12.97
CA HIS A 57 13.61 -16.60 12.09
C HIS A 57 13.25 -16.64 10.59
N ARG A 58 12.16 -15.96 10.21
CA ARG A 58 11.68 -15.95 8.83
C ARG A 58 10.86 -14.71 8.52
N TYR A 59 10.70 -14.43 7.22
CA TYR A 59 9.74 -13.46 6.74
C TYR A 59 8.31 -14.00 6.83
N THR A 60 7.39 -13.17 7.32
CA THR A 60 5.96 -13.45 7.37
C THR A 60 5.20 -12.42 6.55
N LYS A 61 4.10 -12.88 5.92
CA LYS A 61 3.17 -11.97 5.25
C LYS A 61 2.32 -11.24 6.27
N LEU A 62 2.16 -9.94 6.06
CA LEU A 62 1.27 -9.07 6.78
C LEU A 62 -0.06 -8.98 6.02
N SER A 63 -0.98 -9.86 6.41
CA SER A 63 -2.30 -10.01 5.77
C SER A 63 -3.33 -8.98 6.21
N TYR A 64 -2.95 -7.99 7.04
CA TYR A 64 -3.88 -7.00 7.55
C TYR A 64 -4.55 -6.21 6.41
N ARG A 65 -5.79 -5.81 6.66
CA ARG A 65 -6.59 -5.01 5.75
C ARG A 65 -5.95 -3.66 5.46
N VAL A 66 -5.76 -3.35 4.17
CA VAL A 66 -5.37 -2.03 3.65
C VAL A 66 -6.37 -1.65 2.56
N VAL A 67 -7.15 -0.60 2.81
CA VAL A 67 -8.02 -0.01 1.79
C VAL A 67 -7.16 0.68 0.74
N PHE A 68 -7.47 0.49 -0.53
CA PHE A 68 -6.96 1.31 -1.61
C PHE A 68 -8.15 1.83 -2.44
N PRO A 69 -8.42 3.14 -2.44
CA PRO A 69 -9.61 3.69 -3.10
C PRO A 69 -9.48 3.65 -4.63
N LEU A 70 -10.60 3.65 -5.34
CA LEU A 70 -10.58 3.76 -6.81
C LEU A 70 -10.07 5.13 -7.28
N GLU A 71 -10.24 6.18 -6.46
CA GLU A 71 -9.75 7.52 -6.71
C GLU A 71 -8.89 7.97 -5.51
N LEU A 72 -7.71 8.52 -5.79
CA LEU A 72 -6.75 8.95 -4.77
C LEU A 72 -6.36 10.41 -5.01
N ARG A 73 -6.68 11.28 -4.06
CA ARG A 73 -6.21 12.67 -4.04
C ARG A 73 -4.89 12.76 -3.30
N LEU A 74 -3.84 13.26 -3.97
CA LEU A 74 -2.55 13.53 -3.35
C LEU A 74 -2.25 15.03 -3.35
N PHE A 75 -1.97 15.55 -2.17
CA PHE A 75 -1.52 16.92 -1.96
C PHE A 75 -0.01 17.00 -2.22
N ASN A 76 0.39 17.90 -3.10
CA ASN A 76 1.79 18.22 -3.29
C ASN A 76 2.31 19.00 -2.08
N THR A 77 3.26 18.41 -1.35
CA THR A 77 3.74 18.94 -0.08
C THR A 77 4.94 19.88 -0.21
N SER A 78 5.38 20.19 -1.44
CA SER A 78 6.40 21.21 -1.73
C SER A 78 5.75 22.59 -1.86
N GLY A 79 6.30 23.59 -1.16
CA GLY A 79 5.76 24.96 -1.16
C GLY A 79 5.72 25.66 -2.52
N ASP A 80 6.42 25.12 -3.52
CA ASP A 80 6.57 25.69 -4.86
C ASP A 80 5.73 24.95 -5.93
N ALA A 81 4.74 24.15 -5.51
CA ALA A 81 3.93 23.35 -6.44
C ALA A 81 2.94 24.21 -7.22
N THR A 82 3.10 24.30 -8.55
CA THR A 82 2.15 24.96 -9.45
C THR A 82 0.80 24.24 -9.56
N ASN A 83 0.77 22.93 -9.28
CA ASN A 83 -0.46 22.16 -9.13
C ASN A 83 -0.49 21.56 -7.71
N PRO A 84 -1.23 22.16 -6.77
CA PRO A 84 -1.18 21.81 -5.35
C PRO A 84 -1.76 20.43 -5.07
N ASP A 85 -2.68 19.94 -5.91
CA ASP A 85 -3.34 18.65 -5.74
C ASP A 85 -3.33 17.88 -7.05
N ARG A 86 -3.21 16.56 -6.96
CA ARG A 86 -3.34 15.68 -8.11
C ARG A 86 -4.31 14.56 -7.81
N MET A 87 -5.27 14.39 -8.71
CA MET A 87 -6.19 13.26 -8.68
C MET A 87 -5.58 12.10 -9.46
N TYR A 88 -5.66 10.92 -8.87
CA TYR A 88 -5.26 9.68 -9.48
C TYR A 88 -6.42 8.71 -9.52
N ASP A 89 -6.51 7.93 -10.59
CA ASP A 89 -7.42 6.81 -10.73
C ASP A 89 -6.66 5.51 -10.59
N LEU A 90 -7.20 4.56 -9.82
CA LEU A 90 -6.67 3.20 -9.78
C LEU A 90 -6.86 2.56 -11.16
N VAL A 91 -5.77 2.07 -11.74
CA VAL A 91 -5.79 1.45 -13.08
C VAL A 91 -5.35 0.00 -13.05
N ALA A 92 -4.54 -0.40 -12.06
CA ALA A 92 -4.20 -1.80 -11.87
C ALA A 92 -3.83 -2.15 -10.42
N VAL A 93 -4.06 -3.40 -10.04
CA VAL A 93 -3.64 -4.01 -8.78
C VAL A 93 -2.97 -5.33 -9.09
N VAL A 94 -1.72 -5.48 -8.69
CA VAL A 94 -1.07 -6.79 -8.60
C VAL A 94 -1.39 -7.35 -7.23
N VAL A 95 -2.00 -8.53 -7.18
CA VAL A 95 -2.38 -9.22 -5.94
C VAL A 95 -1.40 -10.36 -5.71
N HIS A 96 -0.96 -10.52 -4.46
CA HIS A 96 -0.17 -11.69 -4.06
C HIS A 96 -1.06 -12.67 -3.29
N CYS A 97 -1.20 -13.88 -3.83
CA CYS A 97 -1.95 -14.99 -3.27
C CYS A 97 -0.97 -15.93 -2.54
N GLY A 98 -1.20 -16.19 -1.24
CA GLY A 98 -0.35 -17.08 -0.45
C GLY A 98 0.22 -16.43 0.80
N SER A 99 0.85 -17.24 1.66
CA SER A 99 1.19 -16.90 3.05
C SER A 99 2.65 -16.51 3.29
N GLY A 100 3.55 -16.81 2.34
CA GLY A 100 4.98 -16.51 2.44
C GLY A 100 5.47 -15.63 1.29
N PRO A 101 6.68 -15.05 1.38
CA PRO A 101 7.26 -14.25 0.31
C PRO A 101 7.88 -15.09 -0.81
N ASN A 102 8.33 -16.31 -0.49
CA ASN A 102 9.08 -17.16 -1.42
C ASN A 102 8.18 -18.17 -2.16
N ARG A 103 6.89 -18.18 -1.82
CA ARG A 103 5.87 -19.06 -2.40
C ARG A 103 4.56 -18.29 -2.41
N GLY A 104 4.00 -18.14 -3.60
CA GLY A 104 2.74 -17.48 -3.83
C GLY A 104 2.42 -17.49 -5.31
N HIS A 105 1.24 -16.99 -5.62
CA HIS A 105 0.76 -16.78 -6.97
C HIS A 105 0.42 -15.30 -7.16
N TYR A 106 0.59 -14.79 -8.38
CA TYR A 106 0.32 -13.40 -8.69
C TYR A 106 -0.78 -13.31 -9.74
N ILE A 107 -1.83 -12.56 -9.40
CA ILE A 107 -2.89 -12.19 -10.34
C ILE A 107 -2.89 -10.67 -10.53
N ALA A 108 -3.42 -10.21 -11.65
CA ALA A 108 -3.51 -8.79 -11.96
C ALA A 108 -4.95 -8.37 -12.21
N ILE A 109 -5.40 -7.34 -11.50
CA ILE A 109 -6.69 -6.70 -11.74
C ILE A 109 -6.42 -5.42 -12.49
N VAL A 110 -7.02 -5.24 -13.66
CA VAL A 110 -6.74 -4.12 -14.56
C VAL A 110 -8.04 -3.46 -14.98
N LYS A 111 -8.07 -2.13 -14.92
CA LYS A 111 -9.15 -1.32 -15.46
C LYS A 111 -8.98 -1.21 -16.98
N SER A 112 -10.00 -1.63 -17.71
CA SER A 112 -10.07 -1.48 -19.17
C SER A 112 -11.35 -0.72 -19.50
N HIS A 113 -11.20 0.53 -19.95
CA HIS A 113 -12.31 1.45 -20.12
C HIS A 113 -13.12 1.58 -18.80
N ASP A 114 -14.41 1.20 -18.83
CA ASP A 114 -15.34 1.32 -17.70
C ASP A 114 -15.56 0.01 -16.93
N PHE A 115 -14.75 -1.03 -17.20
CA PHE A 115 -14.85 -2.32 -16.50
C PHE A 115 -13.50 -2.83 -16.01
N TRP A 116 -13.56 -3.82 -15.12
CA TRP A 116 -12.38 -4.46 -14.52
C TRP A 116 -12.23 -5.87 -15.05
N LEU A 117 -10.97 -6.25 -15.29
CA LEU A 117 -10.56 -7.58 -15.68
C LEU A 117 -9.61 -8.14 -14.64
N LEU A 118 -9.82 -9.40 -14.24
CA LEU A 118 -8.90 -10.20 -13.46
C LEU A 118 -8.14 -11.13 -14.42
N PHE A 119 -6.82 -11.04 -14.38
CA PHE A 119 -5.89 -11.87 -15.12
C PHE A 119 -5.21 -12.82 -14.15
N ASP A 120 -5.42 -14.12 -14.37
CA ASP A 120 -4.81 -15.22 -13.66
C ASP A 120 -4.17 -16.15 -14.69
N ASP A 121 -2.88 -15.95 -14.97
CA ASP A 121 -2.13 -16.63 -16.04
C ASP A 121 -2.86 -16.62 -17.40
N ASP A 122 -3.43 -17.75 -17.82
CA ASP A 122 -4.17 -17.93 -19.08
C ASP A 122 -5.67 -17.65 -18.96
N ILE A 123 -6.15 -17.36 -17.74
CA ILE A 123 -7.55 -17.08 -17.42
C ILE A 123 -7.76 -15.56 -17.34
N VAL A 124 -8.80 -15.09 -18.01
CA VAL A 124 -9.22 -13.69 -17.98
C VAL A 124 -10.71 -13.61 -17.69
N GLU A 125 -11.07 -12.93 -16.60
CA GLU A 125 -12.44 -12.79 -16.15
C GLU A 125 -12.82 -11.33 -15.96
N LYS A 126 -14.06 -10.98 -16.31
CA LYS A 126 -14.61 -9.66 -15.98
C LYS A 126 -15.14 -9.69 -14.56
N ILE A 127 -14.72 -8.71 -13.75
CA ILE A 127 -15.16 -8.58 -12.36
C ILE A 127 -15.87 -7.25 -12.12
N ASP A 128 -16.75 -7.22 -11.13
CA ASP A 128 -17.33 -5.98 -10.64
C ASP A 128 -16.31 -5.19 -9.81
N ALA A 129 -16.39 -3.86 -9.85
CA ALA A 129 -15.49 -3.00 -9.07
C ALA A 129 -15.53 -3.30 -7.56
N GLN A 130 -16.66 -3.80 -7.04
CA GLN A 130 -16.82 -4.19 -5.65
C GLN A 130 -15.98 -5.43 -5.26
N ALA A 131 -15.72 -6.35 -6.20
CA ALA A 131 -14.89 -7.52 -5.95
C ALA A 131 -13.44 -7.14 -5.60
N ILE A 132 -13.00 -5.94 -5.98
CA ILE A 132 -11.68 -5.41 -5.63
C ILE A 132 -11.48 -5.34 -4.10
N GLU A 133 -12.56 -5.16 -3.34
CA GLU A 133 -12.50 -5.05 -1.89
C GLU A 133 -12.04 -6.33 -1.20
N GLU A 134 -12.21 -7.49 -1.84
CA GLU A 134 -11.74 -8.79 -1.36
C GLU A 134 -10.22 -8.82 -1.22
N PHE A 135 -9.52 -8.02 -2.04
CA PHE A 135 -8.05 -7.94 -2.05
C PHE A 135 -7.49 -6.88 -1.09
N TYR A 136 -8.32 -6.24 -0.27
CA TYR A 136 -7.80 -5.36 0.78
C TYR A 136 -6.99 -6.13 1.84
N GLY A 137 -7.22 -7.43 1.97
CA GLY A 137 -6.66 -8.28 3.02
C GLY A 137 -7.66 -8.53 4.14
N LEU A 138 -7.20 -9.18 5.20
CA LEU A 138 -8.05 -9.78 6.21
C LEU A 138 -8.42 -8.79 7.33
N THR A 139 -9.68 -8.88 7.76
CA THR A 139 -10.20 -8.23 8.98
C THR A 139 -9.97 -9.07 10.24
N SER A 140 -9.69 -10.38 10.10
CA SER A 140 -9.37 -11.30 11.20
C SER A 140 -8.37 -12.36 10.77
N ASP A 141 -7.59 -12.88 11.73
CA ASP A 141 -6.51 -13.86 11.49
C ASP A 141 -7.01 -15.29 11.18
N ILE A 142 -8.30 -15.46 10.87
CA ILE A 142 -8.94 -16.79 10.76
C ILE A 142 -8.63 -17.46 9.41
N SER A 143 -8.32 -16.71 8.35
CA SER A 143 -7.98 -17.30 7.05
C SER A 143 -6.46 -17.39 6.81
N LYS A 144 -5.97 -18.59 6.47
CA LYS A 144 -4.54 -18.88 6.28
C LYS A 144 -4.02 -18.54 4.88
N ASN A 145 -4.90 -18.37 3.90
CA ASN A 145 -4.55 -17.95 2.55
C ASN A 145 -5.14 -16.56 2.31
N SER A 146 -4.32 -15.53 2.50
CA SER A 146 -4.71 -14.18 2.13
C SER A 146 -4.33 -13.92 0.68
N GLU A 147 -5.28 -13.43 -0.08
CA GLU A 147 -5.04 -12.72 -1.33
C GLU A 147 -5.09 -11.25 -0.97
N SER A 148 -4.03 -10.51 -1.28
CA SER A 148 -4.01 -9.09 -0.95
C SER A 148 -3.25 -8.29 -1.98
N GLY A 149 -3.77 -7.11 -2.29
CA GLY A 149 -3.13 -6.14 -3.15
C GLY A 149 -1.71 -5.89 -2.66
N TYR A 150 -0.77 -5.95 -3.59
CA TYR A 150 0.66 -5.92 -3.33
C TYR A 150 1.33 -4.73 -4.00
N ILE A 151 1.04 -4.51 -5.28
CA ILE A 151 1.46 -3.32 -6.03
C ILE A 151 0.22 -2.67 -6.61
N LEU A 152 0.04 -1.39 -6.32
CA LEU A 152 -1.08 -0.59 -6.81
C LEU A 152 -0.56 0.39 -7.86
N PHE A 153 -1.25 0.49 -8.98
CA PHE A 153 -0.93 1.44 -10.04
C PHE A 153 -2.05 2.46 -10.14
N TYR A 154 -1.69 3.71 -9.91
CA TYR A 154 -2.55 4.86 -9.98
C TYR A 154 -2.10 5.75 -11.13
N GLN A 155 -3.02 6.12 -12.02
CA GLN A 155 -2.75 7.04 -13.14
C GLN A 155 -3.28 8.43 -12.82
N SER A 156 -2.43 9.45 -13.00
CA SER A 156 -2.81 10.86 -12.86
C SER A 156 -3.83 11.24 -13.93
N ARG A 157 -4.81 12.06 -13.57
CA ARG A 157 -5.73 12.69 -14.54
C ARG A 157 -5.05 13.80 -15.36
N ASP A 158 -3.94 14.36 -14.85
CA ASP A 158 -3.15 15.45 -15.44
C ASP A 158 -1.67 15.09 -15.66
#